data_AF-A0AAD7EXT2-F1
#
_entry.id   AF-A0AAD7EXT2-F1
#
_cell.length_a   1.000
_cell.length_b   1.000
_cell.length_c   1.000
_cell.angle_alpha   90.00
_cell.angle_beta   90.00
_cell.angle_gamma   90.00
#
_symmetry.space_group_name_H-M   'P 1'
#
loop_
_entity.id
_entity.type
_entity.pdbx_description
1 polymer ?
#
loop_
_entity_poly.entity_id
_entity_poly.type
_entity_poly.pdbx_seq_one_letter_code
_entity_poly.pdbx_strand_id
1 'polypeptide(L)'
;MGRNPTEEDVYDYGLVLLDKLLQESGRSLRSWPTMPLPQIDWDAEVLSPLIADQLDYNRDEERERAERQMALLNYEQRAAFDKIIKSVQQRSGRIYFLNGPGGTGKTFVYRTVCHMLRSEENIVLCVASSGIAALLMPGGRTAHSVFKIPIDGLNAESFCNIPKNS
;
A
#
# COMPACT_ATOMS: atom_id res chain seq x y z
N MET A 1 11.64 -10.56 -17.24
CA MET A 1 12.20 -11.91 -17.01
C MET A 1 13.47 -11.73 -16.20
N GLY A 2 13.40 -11.92 -14.89
CA GLY A 2 14.56 -11.72 -14.00
C GLY A 2 15.46 -12.95 -13.99
N ARG A 3 16.78 -12.73 -14.09
CA ARG A 3 17.78 -13.74 -13.74
C ARG A 3 17.56 -14.14 -12.28
N ASN A 4 17.73 -15.43 -11.96
CA ASN A 4 17.76 -15.85 -10.56
C ASN A 4 18.95 -15.16 -9.86
N PRO A 5 18.74 -14.54 -8.69
CA PRO A 5 19.81 -13.86 -7.97
C PRO A 5 20.88 -14.87 -7.52
N THR A 6 22.14 -14.45 -7.62
CA THR A 6 23.29 -15.19 -7.09
C THR A 6 23.43 -15.02 -5.58
N GLU A 7 24.28 -15.79 -4.92
CA GLU A 7 24.54 -15.61 -3.47
C GLU A 7 25.12 -14.22 -3.16
N GLU A 8 25.96 -13.67 -4.04
CA GLU A 8 26.49 -12.31 -3.92
C GLU A 8 25.36 -11.26 -4.03
N ASP A 9 24.42 -11.46 -4.96
CA ASP A 9 23.24 -10.61 -5.11
C ASP A 9 22.39 -10.60 -3.82
N VAL A 10 22.16 -11.77 -3.23
CA VAL A 10 21.40 -11.91 -1.97
C VAL A 10 22.13 -11.25 -0.80
N TYR A 11 23.45 -11.43 -0.70
CA TYR A 11 24.27 -10.83 0.35
C TYR A 11 24.25 -9.30 0.25
N ASP A 12 24.46 -8.75 -0.95
CA ASP A 12 24.51 -7.31 -1.19
C ASP A 12 23.15 -6.65 -0.91
N TYR A 13 22.04 -7.27 -1.34
CA TYR A 13 20.69 -6.80 -1.00
C TYR A 13 20.40 -6.88 0.50
N GLY A 14 20.94 -7.90 1.18
CA GLY A 14 20.90 -8.00 2.64
C GLY A 14 21.52 -6.80 3.35
N LEU A 15 22.64 -6.26 2.82
CA LEU A 15 23.25 -5.04 3.34
C LEU A 15 22.36 -3.81 3.15
N VAL A 16 21.64 -3.70 2.01
CA VAL A 16 20.65 -2.64 1.80
C VAL A 16 19.53 -2.70 2.82
N LEU A 17 18.95 -3.89 3.05
CA LEU A 17 17.88 -4.07 4.04
C LEU A 17 18.36 -3.74 5.46
N LEU A 18 19.59 -4.14 5.79
CA LEU A 18 20.19 -3.86 7.09
C LEU A 18 20.45 -2.36 7.28
N ASP A 19 20.96 -1.65 6.26
CA ASP A 19 21.12 -0.20 6.33
C ASP A 19 19.77 0.52 6.47
N LYS A 20 18.73 0.08 5.75
CA LYS A 20 17.36 0.61 5.88
C LYS A 20 16.83 0.47 7.32
N LEU A 21 17.03 -0.68 7.96
CA LEU A 21 16.66 -0.88 9.37
C LEU A 21 17.48 -0.01 10.33
N LEU A 22 18.78 0.16 10.07
CA LEU A 22 19.64 1.02 10.88
C LEU A 22 19.21 2.49 10.78
N GLN A 23 18.79 2.93 9.59
CA GLN A 23 18.30 4.29 9.37
C GLN A 23 17.03 4.59 10.17
N GLU A 24 16.17 3.60 10.43
CA GLU A 24 15.02 3.76 11.35
C GLU A 24 15.45 4.10 12.79
N SER A 25 16.67 3.72 13.17
CA SER A 25 17.29 4.06 14.46
C SER A 25 18.26 5.27 14.39
N GLY A 26 18.30 5.99 13.26
CA GLY A 26 19.18 7.13 13.05
C GLY A 26 20.66 6.77 12.82
N ARG A 27 20.95 5.51 12.44
CA ARG A 27 22.31 5.04 12.14
C ARG A 27 22.41 4.57 10.69
N SER A 28 23.64 4.31 10.23
CA SER A 28 23.90 3.68 8.93
C SER A 28 25.01 2.64 9.09
N LEU A 29 25.07 1.67 8.19
CA LEU A 29 26.22 0.79 8.00
C LEU A 29 27.53 1.57 7.91
N ARG A 30 27.51 2.79 7.36
CA ARG A 30 28.68 3.69 7.32
C ARG A 30 29.22 4.06 8.70
N SER A 31 28.40 3.93 9.76
CA SER A 31 28.82 4.15 11.14
C SER A 31 29.75 3.04 11.67
N TRP A 32 29.94 1.95 10.93
CA TRP A 32 30.84 0.85 11.28
C TRP A 32 31.84 0.58 10.13
N PRO A 33 33.10 1.04 10.24
CA PRO A 33 34.08 0.96 9.15
C PRO A 33 34.43 -0.46 8.69
N THR A 34 34.20 -1.47 9.54
CA THR A 34 34.47 -2.88 9.24
C THR A 34 33.30 -3.58 8.52
N MET A 35 32.13 -2.93 8.42
CA MET A 35 30.98 -3.51 7.72
C MET A 35 31.08 -3.24 6.22
N PRO A 36 30.84 -4.25 5.38
CA PRO A 36 30.74 -4.05 3.93
C PRO A 36 29.53 -3.17 3.60
N LEU A 37 29.68 -2.38 2.54
CA LEU A 37 28.61 -1.52 2.01
C LEU A 37 28.03 -2.17 0.73
N PRO A 38 26.72 -2.01 0.50
CA PRO A 38 26.09 -2.49 -0.73
C PRO A 38 26.75 -1.85 -1.96
N GLN A 39 27.03 -2.67 -2.95
CA GLN A 39 27.70 -2.29 -4.20
C GLN A 39 26.71 -2.04 -5.34
N ILE A 40 25.56 -2.73 -5.31
CA ILE A 40 24.54 -2.62 -6.35
C ILE A 40 23.51 -1.56 -5.94
N ASP A 41 23.10 -0.72 -6.89
CA ASP A 41 21.97 0.19 -6.71
C ASP A 41 20.65 -0.60 -6.83
N TRP A 42 20.30 -1.28 -5.75
CA TRP A 42 19.08 -2.07 -5.67
C TRP A 42 17.80 -1.22 -5.75
N ASP A 43 17.85 0.10 -5.53
CA ASP A 43 16.65 0.93 -5.72
C ASP A 43 16.33 1.12 -7.22
N ALA A 44 17.32 0.93 -8.12
CA ALA A 44 17.13 0.88 -9.57
C ALA A 44 16.78 -0.52 -10.11
N GLU A 45 17.27 -1.58 -9.44
CA GLU A 45 17.08 -2.98 -9.87
C GLU A 45 15.86 -3.67 -9.22
N VAL A 46 15.46 -3.26 -8.01
CA VAL A 46 14.37 -3.87 -7.24
C VAL A 46 13.14 -2.98 -7.30
N LEU A 47 12.01 -3.61 -7.65
CA LEU A 47 10.71 -2.97 -7.52
C LEU A 47 10.51 -2.47 -6.08
N SER A 48 10.01 -1.25 -5.88
CA SER A 48 9.73 -0.80 -4.51
C SER A 48 8.83 -1.83 -3.82
N PRO A 49 9.07 -2.18 -2.54
CA PRO A 49 8.26 -3.18 -1.85
C PRO A 49 6.77 -2.86 -1.90
N LEU A 50 6.42 -1.56 -1.91
CA LEU A 50 5.04 -1.11 -2.08
C LEU A 50 4.45 -1.53 -3.44
N ILE A 51 5.21 -1.42 -4.52
CA ILE A 51 4.77 -1.85 -5.85
C ILE A 51 4.74 -3.38 -5.92
N ALA A 52 5.75 -4.07 -5.38
CA ALA A 52 5.80 -5.53 -5.37
C ALA A 52 4.58 -6.12 -4.65
N ASP A 53 4.26 -5.58 -3.46
CA ASP A 53 3.06 -5.94 -2.69
C ASP A 53 1.76 -5.73 -3.50
N GLN A 54 1.72 -4.75 -4.42
CA GLN A 54 0.54 -4.50 -5.26
C GLN A 54 0.45 -5.42 -6.48
N LEU A 55 1.56 -6.03 -6.91
CA LEU A 55 1.58 -6.94 -8.06
C LEU A 55 1.46 -8.41 -7.64
N ASP A 56 1.60 -8.73 -6.36
CA ASP A 56 1.54 -10.10 -5.83
C ASP A 56 0.09 -10.65 -5.66
N TYR A 57 -0.93 -9.86 -6.01
CA TYR A 57 -2.32 -10.30 -5.92
C TYR A 57 -2.70 -11.28 -7.05
N ASN A 58 -3.46 -12.32 -6.71
CA ASN A 58 -4.01 -13.24 -7.71
C ASN A 58 -5.10 -12.56 -8.55
N ARG A 59 -4.81 -12.34 -9.84
CA ARG A 59 -5.70 -11.62 -10.76
C ARG A 59 -7.06 -12.27 -10.94
N ASP A 60 -7.12 -13.61 -10.99
CA ASP A 60 -8.36 -14.34 -11.21
C ASP A 60 -9.26 -14.26 -9.96
N GLU A 61 -8.67 -14.36 -8.78
CA GLU A 61 -9.38 -14.19 -7.52
C GLU A 61 -9.91 -12.75 -7.36
N GLU A 62 -9.10 -11.75 -7.69
CA GLU A 62 -9.50 -10.35 -7.66
C GLU A 62 -10.62 -10.08 -8.69
N ARG A 63 -10.56 -10.69 -9.87
CA ARG A 63 -11.64 -10.61 -10.87
C ARG A 63 -12.94 -11.20 -10.35
N GLU A 64 -12.90 -12.42 -9.83
CA GLU A 64 -14.09 -13.10 -9.29
C GLU A 64 -14.72 -12.30 -8.14
N ARG A 65 -13.89 -11.71 -7.26
CA ARG A 65 -14.37 -10.79 -6.21
C ARG A 65 -15.00 -9.54 -6.78
N ALA A 66 -14.39 -8.92 -7.79
CA ALA A 66 -14.92 -7.73 -8.45
C ALA A 66 -16.28 -8.01 -9.09
N GLU A 67 -16.39 -9.08 -9.88
CA GLU A 67 -17.64 -9.46 -10.57
C GLU A 67 -18.78 -9.74 -9.58
N ARG A 68 -18.50 -10.50 -8.51
CA ARG A 68 -19.48 -10.75 -7.44
C ARG A 68 -19.97 -9.46 -6.79
N GLN A 69 -19.05 -8.54 -6.49
CA GLN A 69 -19.43 -7.27 -5.84
C GLN A 69 -20.16 -6.33 -6.80
N MET A 70 -19.74 -6.27 -8.07
CA MET A 70 -20.39 -5.45 -9.11
C MET A 70 -21.85 -5.83 -9.31
N ALA A 71 -22.18 -7.13 -9.22
CA ALA A 71 -23.55 -7.61 -9.31
C ALA A 71 -24.45 -7.14 -8.15
N LEU A 72 -23.86 -6.73 -7.02
CA LEU A 72 -24.56 -6.28 -5.82
C LEU A 72 -24.63 -4.75 -5.70
N LEU A 73 -24.01 -4.00 -6.61
CA LEU A 73 -24.06 -2.53 -6.58
C LEU A 73 -25.48 -2.05 -6.89
N ASN A 74 -25.97 -1.11 -6.08
CA ASN A 74 -27.17 -0.37 -6.44
C ASN A 74 -26.88 0.63 -7.59
N TYR A 75 -27.93 1.24 -8.11
CA TYR A 75 -27.83 2.16 -9.26
C TYR A 75 -26.81 3.30 -9.07
N GLU A 76 -26.83 3.99 -7.93
CA GLU A 76 -25.94 5.13 -7.67
C GLU A 76 -24.49 4.69 -7.46
N GLN A 77 -24.29 3.60 -6.72
CA GLN A 77 -22.98 2.99 -6.51
C GLN A 77 -22.37 2.52 -7.83
N ARG A 78 -23.17 1.90 -8.70
CA ARG A 78 -22.77 1.47 -10.05
C ARG A 78 -22.37 2.66 -10.91
N ALA A 79 -23.14 3.75 -10.88
CA ALA A 79 -22.81 4.96 -11.61
C ALA A 79 -21.47 5.56 -11.15
N ALA A 80 -21.19 5.56 -9.84
CA ALA A 80 -19.90 6.00 -9.30
C ALA A 80 -18.76 5.07 -9.74
N PHE A 81 -18.94 3.75 -9.62
CA PHE A 81 -17.98 2.74 -10.06
C PHE A 81 -17.62 2.91 -11.54
N ASP A 82 -18.62 2.93 -12.43
CA ASP A 82 -18.41 3.02 -13.89
C ASP A 82 -17.67 4.31 -14.27
N LYS A 83 -17.99 5.42 -13.59
CA LYS A 83 -17.32 6.71 -13.82
C LYS A 83 -15.85 6.67 -13.43
N ILE A 84 -15.51 6.02 -12.33
CA ILE A 84 -14.13 5.89 -11.85
C ILE A 84 -13.34 4.95 -12.78
N ILE A 85 -13.86 3.76 -13.08
CA ILE A 85 -13.20 2.78 -13.96
C ILE A 85 -12.94 3.39 -15.35
N LYS A 86 -13.95 4.02 -15.94
CA LYS A 86 -13.80 4.69 -17.24
C LYS A 86 -12.71 5.76 -17.21
N SER A 87 -12.63 6.54 -16.14
CA SER A 87 -11.59 7.57 -15.98
C SER A 87 -10.18 6.99 -15.94
N VAL A 88 -10.00 5.84 -15.27
CA VAL A 88 -8.72 5.12 -15.20
C VAL A 88 -8.35 4.54 -16.57
N GLN A 89 -9.28 3.87 -17.24
CA GLN A 89 -9.09 3.32 -18.59
C GLN A 89 -8.71 4.41 -19.61
N GLN A 90 -9.28 5.60 -19.47
CA GLN A 90 -8.97 6.77 -20.31
C GLN A 90 -7.71 7.52 -19.87
N ARG A 91 -7.03 7.11 -18.79
CA ARG A 91 -5.86 7.77 -18.20
C ARG A 91 -6.06 9.27 -17.97
N SER A 92 -7.27 9.64 -17.56
CA SER A 92 -7.68 11.06 -17.51
C SER A 92 -7.20 11.83 -16.28
N GLY A 93 -6.54 11.17 -15.31
CA GLY A 93 -5.90 11.83 -14.17
C GLY A 93 -6.85 12.61 -13.26
N ARG A 94 -8.03 12.06 -12.94
CA ARG A 94 -9.09 12.76 -12.20
C ARG A 94 -9.11 12.41 -10.71
N ILE A 95 -9.57 13.37 -9.91
CA ILE A 95 -9.85 13.18 -8.48
C ILE A 95 -11.36 13.09 -8.28
N TYR A 96 -11.79 12.13 -7.48
CA TYR A 96 -13.19 11.89 -7.15
C TYR A 96 -13.39 11.93 -5.64
N PHE A 97 -14.52 12.50 -5.22
CA PHE A 97 -15.00 12.42 -3.85
C PHE A 97 -16.37 11.75 -3.83
N LEU A 98 -16.46 10.55 -3.27
CA LEU A 98 -17.73 9.83 -3.16
C LEU A 98 -18.41 10.23 -1.83
N ASN A 99 -19.44 11.06 -1.94
CA ASN A 99 -20.21 11.51 -0.79
C ASN A 99 -21.46 10.66 -0.58
N GLY A 100 -21.84 10.48 0.68
CA GLY A 100 -23.07 9.79 1.05
C GLY A 100 -23.18 9.62 2.58
N PRO A 101 -24.39 9.56 3.15
CA PRO A 101 -24.60 9.30 4.58
C PRO A 101 -23.91 8.03 5.10
N GLY A 102 -23.84 7.88 6.43
CA GLY A 102 -23.42 6.63 7.05
C GLY A 102 -24.26 5.44 6.55
N GLY A 103 -23.65 4.27 6.37
CA GLY A 103 -24.37 3.06 5.94
C GLY A 103 -24.67 2.94 4.44
N THR A 104 -24.32 3.93 3.61
CA THR A 104 -24.59 3.91 2.15
C THR A 104 -23.65 3.03 1.32
N GLY A 105 -22.76 2.25 1.95
CA GLY A 105 -21.88 1.33 1.24
C GLY A 105 -20.73 1.98 0.44
N LYS A 106 -20.29 3.20 0.79
CA LYS A 106 -19.13 3.84 0.12
C LYS A 106 -17.88 2.94 0.10
N THR A 107 -17.57 2.32 1.24
CA THR A 107 -16.46 1.37 1.34
C THR A 107 -16.65 0.17 0.41
N PHE A 108 -17.89 -0.30 0.22
CA PHE A 108 -18.18 -1.37 -0.73
C PHE A 108 -17.78 -0.97 -2.16
N VAL A 109 -18.16 0.25 -2.59
CA VAL A 109 -17.73 0.79 -3.91
C VAL A 109 -16.21 0.85 -4.03
N TYR A 110 -15.51 1.37 -3.02
CA TYR A 110 -14.04 1.45 -3.05
C TYR A 110 -13.38 0.07 -3.16
N ARG A 111 -13.91 -0.93 -2.45
CA ARG A 111 -13.42 -2.32 -2.56
C ARG A 111 -13.64 -2.87 -3.96
N THR A 112 -14.81 -2.65 -4.54
CA THR A 112 -15.13 -3.14 -5.90
C THR A 112 -14.23 -2.51 -6.94
N VAL A 113 -13.97 -1.20 -6.86
CA VAL A 113 -13.00 -0.50 -7.72
C VAL A 113 -11.60 -1.11 -7.55
N CYS A 114 -11.16 -1.34 -6.31
CA CYS A 114 -9.84 -1.90 -6.02
C CYS A 114 -9.66 -3.28 -6.66
N HIS A 115 -10.59 -4.21 -6.42
CA HIS A 115 -10.55 -5.56 -6.97
C HIS A 115 -10.56 -5.54 -8.50
N MET A 116 -11.41 -4.72 -9.13
CA MET A 116 -11.45 -4.60 -10.59
C MET A 116 -10.10 -4.15 -11.15
N LEU A 117 -9.56 -3.04 -10.62
CA LEU A 117 -8.30 -2.48 -11.11
C LEU A 117 -7.10 -3.40 -10.88
N ARG A 118 -7.04 -4.11 -9.75
CA ARG A 118 -6.00 -5.12 -9.48
C ARG A 118 -6.10 -6.33 -10.41
N SER A 119 -7.32 -6.74 -10.77
CA SER A 119 -7.54 -7.81 -11.75
C SER A 119 -7.06 -7.45 -13.18
N GLU A 120 -6.86 -6.16 -13.42
CA GLU A 120 -6.29 -5.58 -14.65
C GLU A 120 -4.80 -5.19 -14.47
N GLU A 121 -4.13 -5.70 -13.41
CA GLU A 121 -2.71 -5.44 -13.11
C GLU A 121 -2.37 -3.98 -12.80
N ASN A 122 -3.37 -3.16 -12.46
CA ASN A 122 -3.12 -1.80 -12.00
C ASN A 122 -2.65 -1.80 -10.54
N ILE A 123 -1.71 -0.90 -10.24
CA ILE A 123 -1.25 -0.63 -8.88
C ILE A 123 -2.30 0.22 -8.15
N VAL A 124 -2.87 -0.32 -7.06
CA VAL A 124 -3.92 0.36 -6.28
C VAL A 124 -3.50 0.49 -4.83
N LEU A 125 -3.21 1.71 -4.38
CA LEU A 125 -2.87 1.99 -2.98
C LEU A 125 -4.13 2.29 -2.17
N CYS A 126 -4.55 1.33 -1.34
CA CYS A 126 -5.65 1.52 -0.40
C CYS A 126 -5.16 2.18 0.89
N VAL A 127 -5.53 3.44 1.08
CA VAL A 127 -5.06 4.27 2.20
C VAL A 127 -6.25 4.78 3.01
N ALA A 128 -6.13 4.72 4.34
CA ALA A 128 -7.10 5.30 5.27
C ALA A 128 -6.42 6.14 6.36
N SER A 129 -7.19 6.99 7.05
CA SER A 129 -6.67 7.78 8.17
C SER A 129 -6.47 6.93 9.44
N SER A 130 -7.35 5.96 9.71
CA SER A 130 -7.30 5.08 10.88
C SER A 130 -7.02 3.62 10.51
N GLY A 131 -6.45 2.87 11.44
CA GLY A 131 -6.18 1.43 11.25
C GLY A 131 -7.46 0.62 11.01
N ILE A 132 -8.53 0.90 11.74
CA ILE A 132 -9.82 0.21 11.57
C ILE A 132 -10.39 0.43 10.17
N ALA A 133 -10.33 1.66 9.65
CA ALA A 133 -10.78 1.93 8.29
C ALA A 133 -9.89 1.26 7.24
N ALA A 134 -8.58 1.19 7.48
CA ALA A 134 -7.64 0.49 6.60
C ALA A 134 -7.96 -1.01 6.51
N LEU A 135 -8.32 -1.66 7.62
CA LEU A 135 -8.68 -3.10 7.65
C LEU A 135 -9.90 -3.44 6.79
N LEU A 136 -10.79 -2.47 6.53
CA LEU A 136 -11.95 -2.68 5.67
C LEU A 136 -11.60 -2.71 4.18
N MET A 137 -10.36 -2.34 3.82
CA MET A 137 -9.89 -2.28 2.44
C MET A 137 -8.86 -3.39 2.15
N PRO A 138 -8.87 -4.01 0.96
CA PRO A 138 -7.90 -5.03 0.55
C PRO A 138 -6.45 -4.53 0.60
N GLY A 139 -5.64 -5.08 1.52
CA GLY A 139 -4.26 -4.61 1.72
C GLY A 139 -4.18 -3.16 2.23
N GLY A 140 -5.26 -2.65 2.84
CA GLY A 140 -5.34 -1.28 3.30
C GLY A 140 -4.32 -0.99 4.39
N ARG A 141 -3.71 0.20 4.31
CA ARG A 141 -2.76 0.70 5.30
C ARG A 141 -3.10 2.14 5.69
N THR A 142 -2.58 2.62 6.81
CA THR A 142 -2.82 4.02 7.22
C THR A 142 -1.97 4.97 6.38
N ALA A 143 -2.43 6.20 6.16
CA ALA A 143 -1.68 7.23 5.42
C ALA A 143 -0.27 7.44 5.98
N HIS A 144 -0.14 7.45 7.31
CA HIS A 144 1.14 7.52 8.00
C HIS A 144 2.08 6.38 7.60
N SER A 145 1.58 5.14 7.56
CA SER A 145 2.42 3.98 7.21
C SER A 145 2.78 3.90 5.73
N VAL A 146 1.88 4.31 4.82
CA VAL A 146 2.10 4.24 3.37
C VAL A 146 3.01 5.36 2.88
N PHE A 147 2.73 6.59 3.31
CA PHE A 147 3.44 7.78 2.83
C PHE A 147 4.57 8.23 3.78
N LYS A 148 4.82 7.48 4.86
CA LYS A 148 5.82 7.80 5.88
C LYS A 148 5.64 9.24 6.42
N ILE A 149 4.38 9.62 6.65
CA ILE A 149 4.04 10.95 7.18
C ILE A 149 4.60 11.04 8.61
N PRO A 150 5.50 12.01 8.89
CA PRO A 150 6.05 12.17 10.23
C PRO A 150 4.96 12.59 11.21
N ILE A 151 5.10 12.15 12.46
CA ILE A 151 4.27 12.63 13.57
C ILE A 151 5.08 13.72 14.27
N ASP A 152 4.75 14.97 13.99
CA ASP A 152 5.45 16.12 14.57
C ASP A 152 5.16 16.23 16.07
N GLY A 153 6.16 16.66 16.85
CA GLY A 153 6.01 16.98 18.26
C GLY A 153 6.03 15.80 19.23
N LEU A 154 6.40 14.58 18.78
CA LEU A 154 6.69 13.48 19.69
C LEU A 154 7.95 13.77 20.50
N ASN A 155 7.85 13.64 21.81
CA ASN A 155 8.96 13.75 22.75
C ASN A 155 8.99 12.53 23.69
N ALA A 156 9.99 12.44 24.56
CA ALA A 156 10.12 11.33 25.52
C ALA A 156 8.94 11.20 26.51
N GLU A 157 8.11 12.25 26.62
CA GLU A 157 6.90 12.29 27.45
C GLU A 157 5.62 12.00 26.65
N SER A 158 5.74 11.69 25.36
CA SER A 158 4.60 11.36 24.50
C SER A 158 4.24 9.89 24.67
N PHE A 159 3.36 9.60 25.64
CA PHE A 159 2.85 8.25 25.90
C PHE A 159 1.32 8.20 25.84
N CYS A 160 0.79 7.09 25.32
CA CYS A 160 -0.65 6.80 25.36
C CYS A 160 -0.97 6.08 26.67
N ASN A 161 -1.60 6.77 27.63
CA ASN A 161 -1.99 6.17 28.90
C ASN A 161 -3.25 5.32 28.72
N ILE A 162 -3.11 3.99 28.75
CA ILE A 162 -4.23 3.05 28.74
C ILE A 162 -4.43 2.53 30.18
N PRO A 163 -5.44 3.02 30.92
CA PRO A 163 -5.69 2.57 32.28
C PRO A 163 -6.14 1.10 32.29
N LYS A 164 -5.69 0.33 33.29
CA LYS A 164 -5.98 -1.11 33.45
C LYS A 164 -7.47 -1.47 33.59
N ASN A 165 -8.35 -0.49 33.79
CA ASN A 165 -9.81 -0.68 33.94
C ASN A 165 -10.58 -0.06 32.77
N SER A 166 -10.18 -0.39 31.53
CA SER A 166 -10.93 -0.03 30.31
C SER A 166 -11.90 -1.13 29.90
#